data_AF-A0A535UV31-F1
#
_entry.id   AF-A0A535UV31-F1
#
_cell.length_a   1.000
_cell.length_b   1.000
_cell.length_c   1.000
_cell.angle_alpha   90.00
_cell.angle_beta   90.00
_cell.angle_gamma   90.00
#
_symmetry.space_group_name_H-M   'P 1'
#
loop_
_entity.id
_entity.type
_entity.pdbx_description
1 polymer ?
#
loop_
_entity_poly.entity_id
_entity_poly.type
_entity_poly.pdbx_seq_one_letter_code
_entity_poly.pdbx_strand_id
1 'polypeptide(L)'
;MWNFLGRKRLTSLEVLGEEHWKAVVAVGIGPVKAKFTLDVTRPEMHEPDQMVVKGRGKAPGSAVELAGEMQLTALEEGQTRMDWKATVTVSGTIASVGARLLQGVAEKLTGQFFACLKSQLSLPPEMAEANG
;
A
#
# COMPACT_ATOMS: atom_id res chain seq x y z
N MET A 1 20.11 -5.29 -12.02
CA MET A 1 19.59 -4.44 -10.94
C MET A 1 18.05 -4.50 -10.98
N TRP A 2 17.43 -5.13 -9.97
CA TRP A 2 15.97 -5.24 -9.70
C TRP A 2 15.07 -5.98 -10.72
N ASN A 3 15.31 -7.28 -10.96
CA ASN A 3 14.43 -8.11 -11.81
C ASN A 3 14.12 -9.49 -11.21
N PHE A 4 13.78 -9.56 -9.92
CA PHE A 4 13.27 -10.78 -9.30
C PHE A 4 12.04 -10.44 -8.44
N LEU A 5 10.86 -10.82 -8.92
CA LEU A 5 9.50 -10.79 -8.32
C LEU A 5 8.51 -10.12 -9.27
N GLY A 6 7.60 -10.93 -9.81
CA GLY A 6 6.70 -10.60 -10.91
C GLY A 6 5.92 -9.30 -10.73
N ARG A 7 5.93 -8.49 -11.81
CA ARG A 7 5.12 -7.29 -12.07
C ARG A 7 5.09 -6.31 -10.90
N LYS A 8 6.08 -5.41 -10.85
CA LYS A 8 6.03 -4.18 -10.04
C LYS A 8 4.72 -3.44 -10.36
N ARG A 9 3.75 -3.54 -9.43
CA ARG A 9 2.50 -2.79 -9.51
C ARG A 9 2.73 -1.31 -9.28
N LEU A 10 3.68 -0.96 -8.40
CA LEU A 10 4.20 0.40 -8.30
C LEU A 10 5.08 0.68 -9.52
N THR A 11 4.63 1.59 -10.36
CA THR A 11 5.34 1.99 -11.58
C THR A 11 6.19 3.25 -11.34
N SER A 12 5.74 4.13 -10.44
CA SER A 12 6.46 5.34 -10.05
C SER A 12 6.01 5.76 -8.66
N LEU A 13 6.94 6.33 -7.90
CA LEU A 13 6.73 7.00 -6.62
C LEU A 13 7.53 8.30 -6.66
N GLU A 14 6.86 9.41 -6.39
CA GLU A 14 7.42 10.75 -6.31
C GLU A 14 7.16 11.28 -4.90
N VAL A 15 8.23 11.70 -4.21
CA VAL A 15 8.15 12.35 -2.89
C VAL A 15 7.93 13.84 -3.13
N LEU A 16 6.78 14.34 -2.69
CA LEU A 16 6.42 15.77 -2.82
C LEU A 16 6.72 16.55 -1.54
N GLY A 17 6.84 15.84 -0.43
CA GLY A 17 7.20 16.38 0.88
C GLY A 17 7.36 15.24 1.88
N GLU A 18 7.62 15.59 3.13
CA GLU A 18 7.84 14.64 4.22
C GLU A 18 6.63 13.71 4.46
N GLU A 19 5.42 14.23 4.24
CA GLU A 19 4.16 13.53 4.48
C GLU A 19 3.29 13.44 3.23
N HIS A 20 3.85 13.68 2.04
CA HIS A 20 3.10 13.77 0.79
C HIS A 20 3.83 13.09 -0.38
N TRP A 21 3.13 12.20 -1.06
CA TRP A 21 3.64 11.44 -2.19
C TRP A 21 2.64 11.40 -3.34
N LYS A 22 3.17 11.29 -4.55
CA LYS A 22 2.42 10.82 -5.72
C LYS A 22 2.92 9.45 -6.13
N ALA A 23 1.99 8.55 -6.43
CA ALA A 23 2.34 7.20 -6.85
C ALA A 23 1.52 6.77 -8.06
N VAL A 24 2.11 5.96 -8.92
CA VAL A 24 1.41 5.34 -10.05
C VAL A 24 1.37 3.84 -9.83
N VAL A 25 0.17 3.28 -9.72
CA VAL A 25 -0.04 1.86 -9.41
C VAL A 25 -0.88 1.19 -10.50
N ALA A 26 -0.33 0.14 -11.09
CA ALA A 26 -1.03 -0.73 -12.03
C ALA A 26 -1.58 -1.97 -11.30
N VAL A 27 -2.89 -2.23 -11.43
CA VAL A 27 -3.57 -3.36 -10.80
C VAL A 27 -4.41 -4.11 -11.83
N GLY A 28 -4.35 -5.44 -11.79
CA GLY A 28 -5.28 -6.31 -12.52
C GLY A 28 -6.49 -6.64 -11.65
N ILE A 29 -7.68 -6.33 -12.16
CA ILE A 29 -8.99 -6.52 -11.51
C ILE A 29 -9.83 -7.38 -12.46
N GLY A 30 -9.66 -8.70 -12.36
CA GLY A 30 -10.30 -9.63 -13.28
C GLY A 30 -9.85 -9.37 -14.72
N PRO A 31 -10.78 -9.12 -15.67
CA PRO A 31 -10.44 -8.78 -17.05
C PRO A 31 -9.91 -7.34 -17.21
N VAL A 32 -10.08 -6.48 -16.20
CA VAL A 32 -9.71 -5.06 -16.26
C VAL A 32 -8.27 -4.86 -15.80
N LYS A 33 -7.48 -4.11 -16.55
CA LYS A 33 -6.19 -3.57 -16.08
C LYS A 33 -6.38 -2.10 -15.79
N ALA A 34 -6.22 -1.72 -14.53
CA ALA A 34 -6.33 -0.33 -14.08
C ALA A 34 -4.93 0.24 -13.81
N LYS A 35 -4.74 1.51 -14.14
CA LYS A 35 -3.57 2.30 -13.74
C LYS A 35 -4.08 3.51 -12.98
N PHE A 36 -3.81 3.53 -11.68
CA PHE A 36 -4.18 4.61 -10.79
C PHE A 36 -3.01 5.57 -10.61
N THR A 37 -3.28 6.87 -10.74
CA THR A 37 -2.41 7.91 -10.21
C THR A 37 -2.96 8.30 -8.85
N LEU A 38 -2.20 8.02 -7.80
CA LEU A 38 -2.51 8.26 -6.39
C LEU A 38 -1.81 9.53 -5.90
N ASP A 39 -2.54 10.31 -5.13
CA ASP A 39 -2.05 11.38 -4.28
C ASP A 39 -2.25 10.93 -2.83
N VAL A 40 -1.17 10.77 -2.08
CA VAL A 40 -1.12 10.08 -0.80
C VAL A 40 -0.50 10.97 0.26
N THR A 41 -1.16 11.10 1.40
CA THR A 41 -0.71 11.89 2.55
C THR A 41 -0.62 11.04 3.80
N ARG A 42 0.25 11.42 4.73
CA ARG A 42 0.29 10.89 6.11
C ARG A 42 -0.14 12.01 7.07
N PRO A 43 -1.44 12.23 7.27
CA PRO A 43 -1.91 13.38 8.05
C PRO A 43 -1.72 13.25 9.57
N GLU A 44 -1.41 12.06 10.07
CA GLU A 44 -1.25 11.82 11.50
C GLU A 44 -0.16 10.77 11.73
N MET A 45 0.77 11.11 12.63
CA MET A 45 1.87 10.27 13.06
C MET A 45 2.14 10.58 14.54
N HIS A 46 2.12 9.54 15.37
CA HIS A 46 2.56 9.61 16.76
C HIS A 46 3.65 8.56 16.92
N GLU A 47 4.91 8.96 16.82
CA GLU A 47 6.01 8.02 16.85
C GLU A 47 6.22 7.40 18.25
N PRO A 48 6.52 6.09 18.35
CA PRO A 48 6.60 5.10 17.27
C PRO A 48 5.26 4.36 17.02
N ASP A 49 4.19 4.72 17.73
CA ASP A 49 3.06 3.84 17.98
C ASP A 49 1.96 3.91 16.94
N GLN A 50 1.70 5.06 16.31
CA GLN A 50 0.52 5.24 15.46
C GLN A 50 0.80 5.99 14.17
N MET A 51 0.13 5.57 13.09
CA MET A 51 0.16 6.26 11.81
C MET A 51 -1.18 6.16 11.09
N VAL A 52 -1.59 7.27 10.46
CA VAL A 52 -2.72 7.32 9.51
C VAL A 52 -2.22 7.73 8.14
N VAL A 53 -2.67 7.02 7.11
CA VAL A 53 -2.41 7.35 5.70
C VAL A 53 -3.74 7.58 5.00
N LYS A 54 -3.83 8.61 4.18
CA LYS A 54 -4.98 8.88 3.31
C LYS A 54 -4.52 8.99 1.87
N GLY A 55 -5.32 8.50 0.94
CA GLY A 55 -5.00 8.60 -0.48
C GLY A 55 -6.23 8.77 -1.34
N ARG A 56 -6.06 9.49 -2.44
CA ARG A 56 -7.05 9.60 -3.51
C ARG A 56 -6.41 9.25 -4.83
N GLY A 57 -7.15 8.56 -5.68
CA GLY A 57 -6.64 8.04 -6.93
C GLY A 57 -7.62 8.17 -8.08
N LYS A 58 -7.09 8.34 -9.27
CA LYS A 58 -7.87 8.34 -10.52
C LYS A 58 -7.33 7.33 -11.50
N ALA A 59 -8.23 6.66 -12.19
CA ALA A 59 -7.99 5.86 -13.39
C ALA A 59 -9.03 6.27 -14.46
N PRO A 60 -8.84 5.92 -15.74
CA PRO A 60 -9.85 6.23 -16.77
C PRO A 60 -11.25 5.75 -16.37
N GLY A 61 -12.19 6.69 -16.23
CA GLY A 61 -13.59 6.40 -15.84
C GLY A 61 -13.78 5.86 -14.42
N SER A 62 -12.80 5.98 -13.53
CA SER A 62 -12.89 5.45 -12.15
C SER A 62 -12.08 6.26 -11.15
N ALA A 63 -12.47 6.19 -9.89
CA ALA A 63 -11.72 6.81 -8.80
C ALA A 63 -11.61 5.86 -7.60
N VAL A 64 -10.63 6.12 -6.75
CA VAL A 64 -10.44 5.42 -5.48
C VAL A 64 -10.15 6.43 -4.37
N GLU A 65 -10.72 6.21 -3.21
CA GLU A 65 -10.31 6.84 -1.97
C GLU A 65 -9.90 5.75 -0.99
N LEU A 66 -8.80 5.97 -0.26
CA LEU A 66 -8.28 5.04 0.73
C LEU A 66 -7.91 5.77 2.00
N ALA A 67 -8.13 5.09 3.12
CA ALA A 67 -7.61 5.47 4.43
C ALA A 67 -7.06 4.21 5.10
N GLY A 68 -5.84 4.29 5.61
CA GLY A 68 -5.19 3.25 6.40
C GLY A 68 -4.84 3.80 7.77
N GLU A 69 -4.98 2.97 8.80
CA GLU A 69 -4.51 3.24 10.15
C GLU A 69 -3.69 2.04 10.63
N MET A 70 -2.63 2.33 11.37
CA MET A 70 -1.76 1.35 12.01
C MET A 70 -1.51 1.77 13.45
N GLN A 71 -1.52 0.78 14.35
CA GLN A 71 -1.10 0.90 15.73
C GLN A 71 -0.08 -0.20 16.04
N LEU A 72 1.04 0.18 16.64
CA LEU A 72 2.08 -0.73 17.10
C LEU A 72 1.98 -0.90 18.61
N THR A 73 2.22 -2.13 19.07
CA THR A 73 2.30 -2.44 20.49
C THR A 73 3.51 -3.33 20.71
N ALA A 74 4.44 -2.86 21.53
CA ALA A 74 5.56 -3.67 21.99
C ALA A 74 5.05 -4.85 22.81
N LEU A 75 5.59 -6.03 22.53
CA LEU A 75 5.34 -7.27 23.26
C LEU A 75 6.64 -7.72 23.93
N GLU A 76 6.57 -8.84 24.65
CA GLU A 76 7.73 -9.50 25.24
C GLU A 76 8.71 -9.97 24.15
N GLU A 77 9.95 -10.23 24.56
CA GLU A 77 11.01 -10.79 23.70
C GLU A 77 11.36 -9.96 22.45
N GLY A 78 11.08 -8.64 22.48
CA GLY A 78 11.38 -7.75 21.36
C GLY A 78 10.44 -7.94 20.16
N GLN A 79 9.27 -8.56 20.38
CA GLN A 79 8.24 -8.69 19.35
C GLN A 79 7.36 -7.44 19.30
N THR A 80 6.81 -7.15 18.12
CA THR A 80 5.86 -6.04 17.92
C THR A 80 4.57 -6.57 17.32
N ARG A 81 3.44 -6.28 17.96
CA ARG A 81 2.12 -6.43 17.34
C ARG A 81 1.81 -5.19 16.51
N MET A 82 1.29 -5.40 15.31
CA MET A 82 0.78 -4.35 14.45
C MET A 82 -0.69 -4.60 14.17
N ASP A 83 -1.55 -3.81 14.82
CA ASP A 83 -2.96 -3.72 14.50
C ASP A 83 -3.14 -2.70 13.38
N TRP A 84 -3.94 -3.03 12.37
CA TRP A 84 -4.13 -2.16 11.22
C TRP A 84 -5.54 -2.28 10.65
N LYS A 85 -5.98 -1.21 10.00
CA LYS A 85 -7.25 -1.15 9.29
C LYS A 85 -7.07 -0.38 8.00
N ALA A 86 -7.69 -0.84 6.92
CA ALA A 86 -7.80 -0.08 5.69
C ALA A 86 -9.26 0.00 5.24
N THR A 87 -9.68 1.21 4.87
CA THR A 87 -10.97 1.47 4.23
C THR A 87 -10.70 1.95 2.82
N VAL A 88 -11.33 1.32 1.84
CA VAL A 88 -11.15 1.66 0.41
C VAL A 88 -12.53 1.80 -0.23
N THR A 89 -12.76 2.93 -0.89
CA THR A 89 -13.96 3.19 -1.68
C THR A 89 -13.57 3.32 -3.13
N VAL A 90 -14.22 2.55 -4.00
CA VAL A 90 -13.98 2.55 -5.45
C VAL A 90 -15.25 2.97 -6.16
N SER A 91 -15.14 3.83 -7.16
CA SER A 91 -16.28 4.33 -7.94
C SER A 91 -16.00 4.26 -9.45
N GLY A 92 -17.08 4.38 -10.23
CA GLY A 92 -17.03 4.33 -11.70
C GLY A 92 -16.93 2.91 -12.26
N THR A 93 -16.36 2.78 -13.46
CA THR A 93 -16.32 1.52 -14.22
C THR A 93 -15.68 0.36 -13.44
N ILE A 94 -14.65 0.61 -12.64
CA ILE A 94 -14.00 -0.46 -11.85
C ILE A 94 -14.95 -0.97 -10.75
N ALA A 95 -15.82 -0.14 -10.19
CA ALA A 95 -16.78 -0.58 -9.18
C ALA A 95 -17.78 -1.61 -9.74
N SER A 96 -18.05 -1.58 -11.06
CA SER A 96 -19.00 -2.50 -11.71
C SER A 96 -18.49 -3.93 -11.88
N VAL A 97 -17.21 -4.21 -11.59
CA VAL A 97 -16.64 -5.58 -11.65
C VAL A 97 -17.16 -6.49 -10.54
N GLY A 98 -17.81 -5.92 -9.53
CA GLY A 98 -18.45 -6.63 -8.43
C GLY A 98 -17.60 -6.74 -7.17
N ALA A 99 -18.27 -6.67 -6.02
CA ALA A 99 -17.65 -6.64 -4.69
C ALA A 99 -16.76 -7.85 -4.41
N ARG A 100 -17.19 -9.06 -4.79
CA ARG A 100 -16.42 -10.31 -4.57
C ARG A 100 -15.05 -10.25 -5.24
N LEU A 101 -14.98 -9.71 -6.45
CA LEU A 101 -13.73 -9.65 -7.20
C LEU A 101 -12.80 -8.58 -6.64
N LEU A 102 -13.33 -7.42 -6.29
CA LEU A 102 -12.58 -6.36 -5.60
C LEU A 102 -12.00 -6.85 -4.27
N GLN A 103 -12.80 -7.58 -3.49
CA GLN A 103 -12.38 -8.18 -2.23
C GLN A 103 -11.18 -9.13 -2.42
N GLY A 104 -11.26 -10.06 -3.38
CA GLY A 104 -10.15 -10.98 -3.65
C GLY A 104 -8.87 -10.28 -4.12
N VAL A 105 -8.99 -9.17 -4.86
CA VAL A 105 -7.83 -8.34 -5.24
C VAL A 105 -7.25 -7.63 -4.01
N ALA A 106 -8.09 -7.08 -3.14
CA ALA A 106 -7.64 -6.44 -1.90
C ALA A 106 -6.90 -7.42 -0.99
N GLU A 107 -7.48 -8.59 -0.71
CA GLU A 107 -6.85 -9.65 0.10
C GLU A 107 -5.48 -10.06 -0.46
N LYS A 108 -5.40 -10.25 -1.79
CA LYS A 108 -4.14 -10.56 -2.47
C LYS A 108 -3.10 -9.45 -2.30
N LEU A 109 -3.51 -8.19 -2.47
CA LEU A 109 -2.61 -7.03 -2.30
C LEU A 109 -2.10 -6.93 -0.87
N THR A 110 -2.98 -7.07 0.11
CA THR A 110 -2.64 -7.08 1.54
C THR A 110 -1.66 -8.20 1.89
N GLY A 111 -1.92 -9.43 1.44
CA GLY A 111 -1.01 -10.55 1.69
C GLY A 111 0.38 -10.32 1.11
N GLN A 112 0.45 -9.76 -0.11
CA GLN A 112 1.73 -9.45 -0.76
C GLN A 112 2.47 -8.29 -0.06
N PHE A 113 1.75 -7.28 0.43
CA PHE A 113 2.32 -6.20 1.22
C PHE A 113 2.99 -6.74 2.49
N PHE A 114 2.27 -7.52 3.30
CA PHE A 114 2.84 -8.02 4.56
C PHE A 114 3.94 -9.08 4.35
N ALA A 115 3.86 -9.89 3.29
CA ALA A 115 4.96 -10.77 2.93
C ALA A 115 6.24 -9.97 2.60
N CYS A 116 6.09 -8.87 1.85
CA CYS A 116 7.21 -7.97 1.55
C CYS A 116 7.72 -7.28 2.82
N LEU A 117 6.83 -6.71 3.64
CA LEU A 117 7.21 -6.02 4.88
C LEU A 117 8.00 -6.94 5.81
N LYS A 118 7.50 -8.16 6.07
CA LYS A 118 8.20 -9.15 6.90
C LYS A 118 9.57 -9.49 6.34
N SER A 119 9.67 -9.68 5.02
CA SER A 119 10.94 -9.95 4.36
C SER A 119 11.95 -8.82 4.56
N GLN A 120 11.52 -7.56 4.48
CA GLN A 120 12.41 -6.40 4.66
C GLN A 120 12.85 -6.24 6.13
N LEU A 121 11.93 -6.46 7.09
CA LEU A 121 12.25 -6.39 8.51
C LEU A 121 13.14 -7.53 9.00
N SER A 122 13.14 -8.68 8.32
CA SER A 122 14.00 -9.83 8.65
C SER A 122 15.43 -9.74 8.09
N LEU A 123 15.75 -8.70 7.30
CA LEU A 123 17.11 -8.50 6.80
C LEU A 123 18.02 -8.00 7.92
N PRO A 124 19.25 -8.55 8.09
CA PRO A 124 20.24 -7.98 8.99
C PRO A 124 20.51 -6.50 8.64
N PRO A 125 20.70 -5.61 9.63
CA PRO A 125 20.83 -4.17 9.42
C PRO A 125 21.95 -3.77 8.45
N GLU A 126 22.99 -4.61 8.28
CA GLU A 126 24.13 -4.38 7.39
C GLU A 126 23.78 -4.40 5.88
N MET A 127 22.62 -4.94 5.48
CA MET A 127 22.20 -5.06 4.08
C MET A 127 21.14 -4.03 3.65
N ALA A 128 20.62 -3.22 4.58
CA ALA A 128 19.54 -2.26 4.32
C ALA A 128 20.04 -0.94 3.68
N GLU A 129 21.32 -0.58 3.88
CA GLU A 129 21.89 0.69 3.40
C GLU A 129 22.37 0.65 1.94
N ALA A 130 22.42 -0.53 1.29
CA ALA A 130 23.01 -0.70 -0.04
C ALA A 130 22.07 -0.40 -1.23
N ASN A 131 20.84 0.08 -1.00
CA ASN A 131 19.85 0.32 -2.07
C ASN A 131 19.22 1.73 -2.06
N GLY A 132 19.90 2.72 -1.48
CA GLY A 132 19.54 4.14 -1.61
C GLY A 132 19.72 4.67 -3.03
#